data_AF-A0A951NI54-F1
#
_entry.id   AF-A0A951NI54-F1
#
_cell.length_a   1.000
_cell.length_b   1.000
_cell.length_c   1.000
_cell.angle_alpha   90.00
_cell.angle_beta   90.00
_cell.angle_gamma   90.00
#
_symmetry.space_group_name_H-M   'P 1'
#
loop_
_entity.id
_entity.type
_entity.pdbx_description
1 polymer ?
#
loop_
_entity_poly.entity_id
_entity_poly.type
_entity_poly.pdbx_seq_one_letter_code
_entity_poly.pdbx_strand_id
1 'polypeptide(L)'
;MPVTATLSAAPLRIGPLTVELPVVLAPMAGVTNAAYRSLCRSYGAGLYVSEMVSARALLEVNETTSRRASFGADETVRSIQLYATNPAVVGAAVTQLVERDGVDHIDLNVGCPSPKVTRRG
;
A
#
# COMPACT_ATOMS: atom_id res chain seq x y z
N MET A 1 -33.42 -8.19 0.98
CA MET A 1 -32.40 -8.22 -0.09
C MET A 1 -31.60 -6.93 0.00
N PRO A 2 -30.26 -6.95 0.13
CA PRO A 2 -29.52 -5.70 0.07
C PRO A 2 -29.64 -5.17 -1.36
N VAL A 3 -30.03 -3.91 -1.48
CA VAL A 3 -30.06 -3.20 -2.75
C VAL A 3 -28.61 -2.95 -3.13
N THR A 4 -28.08 -3.73 -4.07
CA THR A 4 -26.77 -3.45 -4.66
C THR A 4 -26.91 -2.22 -5.54
N ALA A 5 -26.66 -1.04 -4.98
CA ALA A 5 -26.56 0.18 -5.76
C ALA A 5 -25.39 0.01 -6.73
N THR A 6 -25.68 0.03 -8.03
CA THR A 6 -24.65 0.02 -9.07
C THR A 6 -23.93 1.36 -9.04
N LEU A 7 -22.72 1.38 -8.48
CA LEU A 7 -21.82 2.51 -8.58
C LEU A 7 -21.43 2.67 -10.06
N SER A 8 -22.01 3.67 -10.73
CA SER A 8 -21.62 4.08 -12.08
C SER A 8 -20.39 4.99 -12.02
N ALA A 9 -19.26 4.45 -11.58
CA ALA A 9 -17.98 5.16 -11.61
C ALA A 9 -17.09 4.53 -12.69
N ALA A 10 -16.40 5.36 -13.48
CA ALA A 10 -15.45 4.87 -14.46
C ALA A 10 -14.27 4.16 -13.77
N PRO A 11 -13.67 3.12 -14.37
CA PRO A 11 -12.49 2.47 -13.81
C PRO A 11 -11.36 3.46 -13.52
N LEU A 12 -10.66 3.28 -12.41
CA LEU A 12 -9.50 4.10 -12.06
C LEU A 12 -8.25 3.56 -12.77
N ARG A 13 -7.53 4.44 -13.48
CA ARG A 13 -6.26 4.12 -14.15
C ARG A 13 -5.08 4.71 -13.38
N ILE A 14 -4.14 3.87 -12.94
CA ILE A 14 -2.89 4.28 -12.30
C ILE A 14 -1.73 3.69 -13.12
N GLY A 15 -1.22 4.46 -14.07
CA GLY A 15 -0.26 3.96 -15.06
C GLY A 15 -0.80 2.71 -15.78
N PRO A 16 -0.08 1.57 -15.74
CA PRO A 16 -0.52 0.33 -16.37
C PRO A 16 -1.69 -0.35 -15.63
N LEU A 17 -1.91 -0.03 -14.36
CA LEU A 17 -2.93 -0.66 -13.52
C LEU A 17 -4.31 -0.09 -13.83
N THR A 18 -5.30 -0.97 -13.93
CA THR A 18 -6.72 -0.60 -13.94
C THR A 18 -7.45 -1.24 -12.77
N VAL A 19 -8.14 -0.39 -12.01
CA VAL A 19 -9.00 -0.78 -10.90
C VAL A 19 -10.45 -0.64 -11.38
N GLU A 20 -11.06 -1.78 -11.73
CA GLU A 20 -12.41 -1.84 -12.33
C GLU A 20 -13.46 -1.15 -11.45
N LEU A 21 -13.44 -1.46 -10.15
CA LEU A 21 -14.18 -0.71 -9.14
C LEU A 21 -13.23 0.33 -8.55
N PRO A 22 -13.46 1.65 -8.74
CA PRO A 22 -12.55 2.71 -8.28
C PRO A 22 -12.65 2.95 -6.77
N VAL A 23 -12.52 1.88 -6.00
CA VAL A 23 -12.49 1.84 -4.54
C VAL A 23 -11.11 1.36 -4.13
N VAL A 24 -10.45 2.16 -3.29
CA VAL A 24 -9.11 1.87 -2.78
C VAL A 24 -9.21 1.71 -1.26
N LEU A 25 -8.76 0.57 -0.74
CA LEU A 25 -8.59 0.41 0.71
C LEU A 25 -7.41 1.27 1.15
N ALA A 26 -7.72 2.29 1.96
CA ALA A 26 -6.73 3.23 2.44
C ALA A 26 -5.66 2.55 3.32
N PRO A 27 -4.38 2.95 3.20
CA PRO A 27 -3.31 2.43 4.03
C PRO A 27 -3.47 2.91 5.48
N MET A 28 -3.55 1.98 6.42
CA MET A 28 -3.70 2.28 7.85
C MET A 28 -2.67 1.47 8.64
N ALA A 29 -1.67 2.15 9.20
CA ALA A 29 -0.63 1.50 9.99
C ALA A 29 -1.23 0.77 11.20
N GLY A 30 -0.90 -0.51 11.35
CA GLY A 30 -1.44 -1.41 12.38
C GLY A 30 -2.79 -2.03 12.04
N VAL A 31 -3.42 -1.70 10.91
CA VAL A 31 -4.74 -2.19 10.52
C VAL A 31 -4.70 -2.97 9.22
N THR A 32 -4.20 -2.36 8.13
CA THR A 32 -4.22 -2.98 6.78
C THR A 32 -3.09 -3.98 6.56
N ASN A 33 -2.90 -4.91 7.50
CA ASN A 33 -2.00 -6.05 7.34
C ASN A 33 -2.53 -7.05 6.28
N ALA A 34 -1.71 -8.03 5.90
CA ALA A 34 -2.05 -9.01 4.86
C ALA A 34 -3.40 -9.71 5.12
N ALA A 35 -3.63 -10.21 6.35
CA ALA A 35 -4.87 -10.90 6.70
C ALA A 35 -6.11 -9.99 6.58
N TYR A 36 -6.01 -8.73 7.01
CA TYR A 36 -7.10 -7.77 6.87
C TYR A 36 -7.38 -7.45 5.40
N ARG A 37 -6.34 -7.29 4.57
CA ARG A 37 -6.49 -7.08 3.13
C ARG A 37 -7.15 -8.27 2.44
N SER A 38 -6.76 -9.50 2.77
CA SER A 38 -7.40 -10.72 2.25
C SER A 38 -8.88 -10.79 2.64
N LEU A 39 -9.23 -10.41 3.88
CA LEU A 39 -10.63 -10.31 4.30
C LEU A 39 -11.37 -9.24 3.48
N CYS A 40 -10.82 -8.03 3.33
CA CYS A 40 -11.47 -7.00 2.52
C CYS A 40 -11.66 -7.43 1.05
N ARG A 41 -10.71 -8.20 0.50
CA ARG A 41 -10.81 -8.78 -0.85
C ARG A 41 -11.93 -9.81 -0.98
N SER A 42 -12.28 -10.55 0.09
CA SER A 42 -13.41 -11.48 0.03
C SER A 42 -14.78 -10.77 -0.12
N TYR A 43 -14.84 -9.46 0.09
CA TYR A 43 -16.07 -8.66 -0.03
C TYR A 43 -16.19 -7.87 -1.34
N GLY A 44 -15.20 -7.91 -2.23
CA GLY A 44 -15.28 -7.20 -3.51
C GLY A 44 -13.93 -6.95 -4.15
N ALA A 45 -13.93 -6.23 -5.27
CA ALA A 45 -12.74 -5.86 -6.01
C ALA A 45 -12.40 -4.37 -5.79
N GLY A 46 -11.12 -4.04 -5.84
CA GLY A 46 -10.58 -2.71 -5.62
C GLY A 46 -9.06 -2.77 -5.58
N LEU A 47 -8.41 -1.67 -5.20
CA LEU A 47 -6.97 -1.66 -4.91
C LEU A 47 -6.75 -1.72 -3.40
N TYR A 48 -5.86 -2.60 -2.93
CA TYR A 48 -5.59 -2.79 -1.51
C TYR A 48 -4.18 -2.32 -1.20
N VAL A 49 -4.04 -1.20 -0.50
CA VAL A 49 -2.72 -0.67 -0.13
C VAL A 49 -2.31 -1.25 1.22
N SER A 50 -1.08 -1.74 1.32
CA SER A 50 -0.53 -2.27 2.56
C SER A 50 -0.45 -1.21 3.66
N GLU A 51 -0.01 -1.63 4.85
CA GLU A 51 0.35 -0.67 5.89
C GLU A 51 1.42 0.31 5.40
N MET A 52 1.38 1.53 5.93
CA MET A 52 2.43 2.52 5.72
C MET A 52 3.76 2.05 6.35
N VAL A 53 4.83 2.02 5.55
CA VAL A 53 6.17 1.62 5.99
C VAL A 53 7.21 2.71 5.80
N SER A 54 8.22 2.74 6.67
CA SER A 54 9.34 3.67 6.53
C SER A 54 10.32 3.16 5.49
N ALA A 55 10.63 3.96 4.47
CA ALA A 55 11.63 3.59 3.47
C ALA A 55 13.00 3.31 4.11
N ARG A 56 13.38 4.08 5.14
CA ARG A 56 14.63 3.86 5.88
C ARG A 56 14.62 2.53 6.64
N ALA A 57 13.57 2.23 7.40
CA ALA A 57 13.50 1.00 8.17
C ALA A 57 13.42 -0.26 7.28
N LEU A 58 12.92 -0.11 6.05
CA LEU A 58 12.90 -1.16 5.04
C LEU A 58 14.32 -1.52 4.56
N LEU A 59 15.16 -0.50 4.32
CA LEU A 59 16.57 -0.70 3.96
C LEU A 59 17.41 -1.23 5.11
N GLU A 60 17.06 -0.87 6.36
CA GLU A 60 17.72 -1.38 7.58
C GLU A 60 17.25 -2.79 7.96
N VAL A 61 16.40 -3.43 7.14
CA VAL A 61 15.88 -4.81 7.33
C VAL A 61 15.22 -5.00 8.71
N ASN A 62 14.46 -4.01 9.15
CA ASN A 62 13.73 -4.11 10.41
C ASN A 62 12.59 -5.14 10.30
N GLU A 63 12.61 -6.19 11.14
CA GLU A 63 11.63 -7.28 11.10
C GLU A 63 10.16 -6.82 11.14
N THR A 64 9.86 -5.80 11.95
CA THR A 64 8.49 -5.27 12.04
C THR A 64 8.10 -4.58 10.74
N THR A 65 9.01 -3.84 10.12
CA THR A 65 8.80 -3.20 8.82
C THR A 65 8.67 -4.23 7.70
N SER A 66 9.53 -5.25 7.65
CA SER A 66 9.44 -6.33 6.67
C SER A 66 8.12 -7.09 6.78
N ARG A 67 7.65 -7.37 8.01
CA ARG A 67 6.33 -7.98 8.22
C ARG A 67 5.20 -7.09 7.72
N ARG A 68 5.27 -5.77 7.94
CA ARG A 68 4.24 -4.82 7.44
C ARG A 68 4.27 -4.67 5.92
N ALA A 69 5.45 -4.79 5.32
CA ALA A 69 5.65 -4.78 3.88
C ALA A 69 5.28 -6.12 3.21
N SER A 70 4.95 -7.15 3.98
CA SER A 70 4.60 -8.46 3.44
C SER A 70 3.22 -8.48 2.76
N PHE A 71 3.10 -9.36 1.79
CA PHE A 71 1.89 -9.59 1.02
C PHE A 71 1.33 -11.00 1.26
N GLY A 72 0.01 -11.13 1.24
CA GLY A 72 -0.70 -12.39 1.21
C GLY A 72 -0.56 -13.09 -0.15
N ALA A 73 -0.75 -14.40 -0.16
CA ALA A 73 -0.66 -15.21 -1.37
C ALA A 73 -1.78 -14.90 -2.39
N ASP A 74 -2.89 -14.29 -1.94
CA ASP A 74 -4.04 -13.88 -2.75
C ASP A 74 -3.89 -12.46 -3.33
N GLU A 75 -2.77 -11.78 -3.09
CA GLU A 75 -2.52 -10.44 -3.62
C GLU A 75 -1.97 -10.48 -5.05
N THR A 76 -2.86 -10.25 -6.01
CA THR A 76 -2.52 -10.15 -7.44
C THR A 76 -1.88 -8.82 -7.83
N VAL A 77 -2.17 -7.75 -7.09
CA VAL A 77 -1.52 -6.44 -7.21
C VAL A 77 -0.93 -6.12 -5.85
N ARG A 78 0.40 -6.08 -5.77
CA ARG A 78 1.16 -5.74 -4.57
C ARG A 78 1.33 -4.23 -4.50
N SER A 79 0.57 -3.62 -3.61
CA SER A 79 0.53 -2.17 -3.42
C SER A 79 1.00 -1.77 -2.03
N ILE A 80 2.00 -0.88 -1.96
CA ILE A 80 2.64 -0.46 -0.71
C ILE A 80 2.74 1.05 -0.60
N GLN A 81 2.57 1.57 0.61
CA GLN A 81 2.78 2.98 0.90
C GLN A 81 4.08 3.19 1.66
N LEU A 82 4.98 4.00 1.10
CA LEU A 82 6.21 4.45 1.73
C LEU A 82 6.02 5.79 2.43
N TYR A 83 6.83 6.06 3.46
CA TYR A 83 7.11 7.42 3.90
C TYR A 83 8.60 7.60 4.17
N ALA A 84 9.13 8.75 3.76
CA ALA A 84 10.50 9.17 3.99
C ALA A 84 10.68 10.66 3.66
N THR A 85 11.81 11.23 4.08
CA THR A 85 12.15 12.64 3.87
C THR A 85 13.42 12.84 3.04
N ASN A 86 14.14 11.76 2.73
CA ASN A 86 15.31 11.78 1.88
C ASN A 86 15.00 11.08 0.53
N PRO A 87 15.07 11.80 -0.61
CA PRO A 87 14.80 11.22 -1.93
C PRO A 87 15.70 10.04 -2.30
N ALA A 88 16.98 10.05 -1.89
CA ALA A 88 17.89 8.94 -2.15
C ALA A 88 17.47 7.67 -1.41
N VAL A 89 16.96 7.82 -0.18
CA VAL A 89 16.40 6.70 0.61
C VAL A 89 15.13 6.16 -0.03
N VAL A 90 14.26 7.04 -0.53
CA VAL A 90 13.05 6.64 -1.27
C VAL A 90 13.44 5.83 -2.51
N GLY A 91 14.37 6.35 -3.33
CA GLY A 91 14.83 5.66 -4.54
C GLY A 91 15.38 4.27 -4.27
N ALA A 92 16.27 4.13 -3.28
CA ALA A 92 16.83 2.83 -2.91
C ALA A 92 15.76 1.84 -2.40
N ALA A 93 14.80 2.31 -1.59
CA ALA A 93 13.71 1.47 -1.11
C ALA A 93 12.78 1.02 -2.24
N VAL A 94 12.48 1.91 -3.19
CA VAL A 94 11.71 1.59 -4.40
C VAL A 94 12.41 0.51 -5.22
N THR A 95 13.71 0.67 -5.49
CA THR A 95 14.50 -0.34 -6.21
C THR A 95 14.42 -1.70 -5.51
N GLN A 96 14.62 -1.74 -4.18
CA GLN A 96 14.53 -2.98 -3.41
C GLN A 96 13.15 -3.64 -3.53
N LEU A 97 12.07 -2.87 -3.38
CA LEU A 97 10.70 -3.38 -3.43
C LEU A 97 10.32 -3.93 -4.80
N VAL A 98 10.75 -3.26 -5.88
CA VAL A 98 10.47 -3.71 -7.25
C VAL A 98 11.27 -4.96 -7.57
N GLU A 99 12.58 -4.96 -7.30
CA GLU A 99 13.48 -6.05 -7.71
C GLU A 99 13.34 -7.32 -6.86
N ARG A 100 13.11 -7.19 -5.55
CA ARG A 100 13.07 -8.33 -4.64
C ARG A 100 11.66 -8.79 -4.32
N ASP A 101 10.77 -7.84 -4.07
CA ASP A 101 9.44 -8.13 -3.52
C ASP A 101 8.35 -8.10 -4.60
N GLY A 102 8.71 -7.74 -5.84
CA GLY A 102 7.79 -7.74 -6.99
C GLY A 102 6.61 -6.81 -6.79
N VAL A 103 6.83 -5.62 -6.24
CA VAL A 103 5.77 -4.63 -5.97
C VAL A 103 5.30 -3.97 -7.26
N ASP A 104 3.98 -3.94 -7.47
CA ASP A 104 3.33 -3.42 -8.68
C ASP A 104 2.93 -1.94 -8.55
N HIS A 105 2.66 -1.49 -7.33
CA HIS A 105 2.22 -0.13 -7.03
C HIS A 105 2.92 0.41 -5.79
N ILE A 106 3.51 1.60 -5.93
CA ILE A 106 4.16 2.31 -4.83
C ILE A 106 3.49 3.65 -4.65
N ASP A 107 2.98 3.88 -3.45
CA ASP A 107 2.42 5.15 -2.99
C ASP A 107 3.40 5.85 -2.04
N LEU A 108 3.37 7.18 -2.01
CA LEU A 108 4.21 7.98 -1.10
C LEU A 108 3.32 8.81 -0.18
N ASN A 109 3.40 8.54 1.13
CA ASN A 109 2.67 9.29 2.13
C ASN A 109 3.25 10.70 2.27
N VAL A 110 2.47 11.69 1.84
CA VAL A 110 2.74 13.12 2.00
C VAL A 110 1.65 13.83 2.82
N GLY A 111 0.83 13.06 3.54
CA GLY A 111 -0.39 13.58 4.19
C GLY A 111 -0.54 13.29 5.68
N CYS A 112 0.25 12.38 6.27
CA CYS A 112 0.06 11.99 7.67
C CYS A 112 0.50 13.11 8.64
N PRO A 113 -0.40 13.62 9.50
CA PRO A 113 -0.07 14.67 10.46
C PRO A 113 0.61 14.16 11.74
N SER A 114 0.81 12.84 11.87
CA SER A 114 1.34 12.22 13.09
C SER A 114 2.74 12.77 13.43
N PRO A 115 3.03 13.08 14.71
CA PRO A 115 4.35 13.57 15.14
C PRO A 115 5.52 12.67 14.72
N LYS A 116 5.28 11.36 14.56
CA LYS A 116 6.31 10.41 14.09
C LYS A 116 6.76 10.70 12.65
N VAL A 117 5.85 11.20 11.82
CA VAL A 117 6.11 11.56 10.41
C VAL A 117 6.59 13.00 10.34
N THR A 118 5.87 13.93 10.98
CA THR A 118 6.12 15.38 10.88
C THR A 118 7.35 15.88 11.62
N ARG A 119 7.91 15.15 12.59
CA ARG A 119 9.19 15.55 13.25
C ARG A 119 10.44 15.14 12.48
N ARG A 120 10.31 14.26 11.49
CA ARG A 120 11.45 13.74 10.71
C ARG A 120 11.59 14.43 9.36
N GLY A 121 10.71 15.40 9.08
CA GLY A 121 10.70 16.31 7.94
C GLY A 121 10.72 17.75 8.41
#